data_AF-G0SC47-F1
#
_entry.id   AF-G0SC47-F1
#
_cell.length_a   1.000
_cell.length_b   1.000
_cell.length_c   1.000
_cell.angle_alpha   90.00
_cell.angle_beta   90.00
_cell.angle_gamma   90.00
#
_symmetry.space_group_name_H-M   'P 1'
#
loop_
_entity.id
_entity.type
_entity.pdbx_description
1 polymer ?
#
loop_
_entity_poly.entity_id
_entity_poly.type
_entity_poly.pdbx_seq_one_letter_code
_entity_poly.pdbx_strand_id
1 'polypeptide(L)'
;MGLLSYLTVFLAATGSALAAPAAESPADIAVPTPKITSITYSGNGCVRDPKLSGSFNDPTFTYQGFTLSLPTNTTANCQIHIQASGAGPGWQVALKSSQVKGRLVLTPGTSLTHYTTVFFSQNPTKTSTVSGTVSNDSRNTISRSVTLVSKADSSELAWSPCTGSDGYTGIMNVNFRGVLSGNSRAYFEAQTETWELQWRRC
;
A
#
# COMPACT_ATOMS: atom_id res chain seq x y z
N MET A 1 31.00 -21.31 -90.16
CA MET A 1 31.07 -19.88 -90.49
C MET A 1 29.75 -19.24 -90.14
N GLY A 2 29.75 -18.23 -89.26
CA GLY A 2 28.54 -17.47 -88.89
C GLY A 2 28.47 -17.21 -87.39
N LEU A 3 29.02 -16.06 -86.97
CA LEU A 3 28.88 -15.45 -85.65
C LEU A 3 27.42 -15.19 -85.29
N LEU A 4 27.09 -15.10 -83.99
CA LEU A 4 26.35 -13.96 -83.45
C LEU A 4 26.40 -13.93 -81.90
N SER A 5 26.93 -12.82 -81.39
CA SER A 5 26.99 -12.38 -80.00
C SER A 5 25.62 -12.37 -79.33
N TYR A 6 25.56 -12.75 -78.05
CA TYR A 6 24.44 -12.40 -77.17
C TYR A 6 24.94 -11.59 -75.97
N LEU A 7 24.47 -10.35 -75.96
CA LEU A 7 24.68 -9.30 -74.98
C LEU A 7 23.92 -9.63 -73.69
N THR A 8 24.62 -9.58 -72.56
CA THR A 8 24.06 -9.80 -71.21
C THR A 8 23.39 -8.51 -70.72
N VAL A 9 22.10 -8.55 -70.39
CA VAL A 9 21.38 -7.45 -69.74
C VAL A 9 21.13 -7.83 -68.28
N PHE A 10 21.76 -7.12 -67.35
CA PHE A 10 21.45 -7.18 -65.92
C PHE A 10 20.26 -6.28 -65.61
N LEU A 11 19.14 -6.87 -65.17
CA LEU A 11 17.98 -6.14 -64.67
C LEU A 11 18.14 -5.94 -63.16
N ALA A 12 18.30 -4.69 -62.72
CA ALA A 12 18.28 -4.32 -61.31
C ALA A 12 16.82 -4.08 -60.87
N ALA A 13 16.30 -4.93 -59.99
CA ALA A 13 15.00 -4.75 -59.35
C ALA A 13 15.14 -3.85 -58.11
N THR A 14 14.60 -2.64 -58.16
CA THR A 14 14.49 -1.73 -57.02
C THR A 14 13.28 -2.12 -56.17
N GLY A 15 13.54 -2.74 -55.01
CA GLY A 15 12.51 -3.05 -54.02
C GLY A 15 12.13 -1.79 -53.22
N SER A 16 10.87 -1.38 -53.32
CA SER A 16 10.29 -0.33 -52.46
C SER A 16 10.00 -0.92 -51.08
N ALA A 17 10.81 -0.58 -50.09
CA ALA A 17 10.53 -0.89 -48.68
C ALA A 17 9.42 0.05 -48.17
N LEU A 18 8.24 -0.50 -47.91
CA LEU A 18 7.19 0.16 -47.13
C LEU A 18 7.68 0.29 -45.68
N ALA A 19 7.95 1.51 -45.24
CA ALA A 19 8.24 1.80 -43.84
C ALA A 19 6.97 1.52 -43.01
N ALA A 20 7.02 0.49 -42.16
CA ALA A 20 6.00 0.27 -41.14
C ALA A 20 6.03 1.44 -40.14
N PRO A 21 4.88 1.95 -39.66
CA PRO A 21 4.86 2.93 -38.59
C PRO A 21 5.50 2.28 -37.36
N ALA A 22 6.49 2.96 -36.79
CA ALA A 22 7.08 2.59 -35.51
C ALA A 22 5.96 2.55 -34.47
N ALA A 23 5.78 1.41 -33.81
CA ALA A 23 4.93 1.32 -32.63
C ALA A 23 5.48 2.30 -31.59
N GLU A 24 4.70 3.33 -31.25
CA GLU A 24 5.00 4.18 -30.11
C GLU A 24 5.10 3.29 -28.87
N SER A 25 6.26 3.33 -28.20
CA SER A 25 6.40 2.78 -26.86
C SER A 25 5.27 3.36 -26.01
N PRO A 26 4.53 2.55 -25.22
CA PRO A 26 3.52 3.11 -24.33
C PRO A 26 4.21 4.14 -23.46
N ALA A 27 3.78 5.40 -23.57
CA ALA A 27 4.23 6.45 -22.66
C ALA A 27 4.04 5.93 -21.24
N ASP A 28 5.08 6.03 -20.40
CA ASP A 28 4.97 5.75 -18.97
C ASP A 28 3.77 6.53 -18.44
N ILE A 29 2.67 5.82 -18.16
CA ILE A 29 1.45 6.47 -17.71
C ILE A 29 1.73 6.96 -16.30
N ALA A 30 1.89 8.28 -16.15
CA ALA A 30 2.20 8.90 -14.88
C ALA A 30 1.19 8.49 -13.81
N VAL A 31 1.69 8.02 -12.66
CA VAL A 31 0.87 7.67 -11.50
C VAL A 31 0.07 8.90 -11.03
N PRO A 32 -1.24 8.77 -10.76
CA PRO A 32 -2.05 9.89 -10.28
C PRO A 32 -1.51 10.49 -8.99
N THR A 33 -1.69 11.81 -8.80
CA THR A 33 -1.30 12.54 -7.58
C THR A 33 -2.50 13.24 -6.95
N PRO A 34 -3.51 12.48 -6.48
CA PRO A 34 -4.72 13.09 -5.93
C PRO A 34 -4.43 13.86 -4.64
N LYS A 35 -5.29 14.83 -4.34
CA LYS A 35 -5.24 15.61 -3.11
C LYS A 35 -6.16 14.97 -2.08
N ILE A 36 -5.69 14.89 -0.84
CA ILE A 36 -6.49 14.45 0.30
C ILE A 36 -7.55 15.53 0.55
N THR A 37 -8.82 15.15 0.51
CA THR A 37 -9.96 16.06 0.72
C THR A 37 -10.56 15.93 2.10
N SER A 38 -10.45 14.75 2.73
CA SER A 38 -10.92 14.51 4.08
C SER A 38 -10.11 13.41 4.76
N ILE A 39 -9.92 13.57 6.06
CA ILE A 39 -9.39 12.54 6.93
C ILE A 39 -10.12 12.57 8.27
N THR A 40 -10.52 11.39 8.75
CA THR A 40 -11.11 11.21 10.07
C THR A 40 -10.54 9.97 10.72
N TYR A 41 -10.66 9.88 12.04
CA TYR A 41 -10.07 8.81 12.84
C TYR A 41 -11.13 8.18 13.75
N SER A 42 -11.00 6.89 14.02
CA SER A 42 -11.87 6.18 14.97
C SER A 42 -11.15 5.01 15.65
N GLY A 43 -11.68 4.55 16.78
CA GLY A 43 -11.09 3.46 17.56
C GLY A 43 -10.37 3.95 18.82
N ASN A 44 -10.24 3.05 19.80
CA ASN A 44 -9.71 3.38 21.13
C ASN A 44 -8.19 3.64 21.15
N GLY A 45 -7.47 3.30 20.09
CA GLY A 45 -6.06 3.60 19.89
C GLY A 45 -5.79 4.99 19.31
N CYS A 46 -6.79 5.65 18.71
CA CYS A 46 -6.69 7.04 18.28
C CYS A 46 -7.06 8.01 19.44
N VAL A 47 -6.38 7.88 20.60
CA VAL A 47 -6.69 8.71 21.80
C VAL A 47 -6.68 10.20 21.49
N ARG A 48 -5.76 10.60 20.60
CA ARG A 48 -5.77 11.86 19.88
C ARG A 48 -5.54 11.56 18.42
N ASP A 49 -6.13 12.38 17.56
CA ASP A 49 -6.01 12.26 16.11
C ASP A 49 -4.53 12.20 15.69
N PRO A 50 -4.12 11.14 14.96
CA PRO A 50 -2.80 11.08 14.36
C PRO A 50 -2.50 12.31 13.50
N LYS A 51 -1.25 12.78 13.51
CA LYS A 51 -0.82 13.84 12.59
C LYS A 51 -0.44 13.25 11.25
N LEU A 52 -1.06 13.75 10.19
CA LEU A 52 -0.67 13.43 8.81
C LEU A 52 0.49 14.33 8.36
N SER A 53 1.46 13.73 7.69
CA SER A 53 2.48 14.39 6.86
C SER A 53 2.63 13.64 5.53
N GLY A 54 3.15 14.31 4.50
CA GLY A 54 3.28 13.75 3.15
C GLY A 54 2.06 14.00 2.27
N SER A 55 1.94 13.26 1.16
CA SER A 55 0.81 13.33 0.23
C SER A 55 -0.07 12.08 0.32
N PHE A 56 -1.10 11.98 -0.53
CA PHE A 56 -1.90 10.75 -0.61
C PHE A 56 -1.07 9.53 -1.05
N ASN A 57 -0.03 9.72 -1.87
CA ASN A 57 0.76 8.59 -2.39
C ASN A 57 1.83 8.08 -1.42
N ASP A 58 2.19 8.88 -0.43
CA ASP A 58 3.24 8.62 0.56
C ASP A 58 2.85 9.13 1.96
N PRO A 59 1.66 8.80 2.48
CA PRO A 59 1.20 9.37 3.73
C PRO A 59 1.96 8.75 4.89
N THR A 60 2.30 9.60 5.86
CA THR A 60 2.84 9.20 7.15
C THR A 60 1.94 9.72 8.26
N PHE A 61 1.43 8.83 9.09
CA PHE A 61 0.62 9.12 10.25
C PHE A 61 1.45 9.00 11.52
N THR A 62 1.50 10.06 12.32
CA THR A 62 2.15 10.05 13.63
C THR A 62 1.09 9.86 14.71
N TYR A 63 1.11 8.71 15.37
CA TYR A 63 0.23 8.38 16.48
C TYR A 63 0.47 9.29 17.68
N GLN A 64 -0.60 9.64 18.39
CA GLN A 64 -0.54 10.51 19.57
C GLN A 64 -1.07 9.80 20.83
N GLY A 65 -0.40 8.72 21.24
CA GLY A 65 -0.76 7.94 22.43
C GLY A 65 -1.44 6.60 22.12
N PHE A 66 -1.13 5.98 20.98
CA PHE A 66 -1.51 4.60 20.73
C PHE A 66 -0.65 3.69 21.62
N THR A 67 -1.23 3.13 22.68
CA THR A 67 -0.51 2.27 23.63
C THR A 67 -1.30 1.03 24.00
N LEU A 68 -0.59 -0.09 24.15
CA LEU A 68 -1.08 -1.33 24.72
C LEU A 68 -0.25 -1.68 25.95
N SER A 69 -0.88 -2.27 26.96
CA SER A 69 -0.20 -2.75 28.16
C SER A 69 -0.87 -4.00 28.71
N LEU A 70 -0.09 -5.05 28.97
CA LEU A 70 -0.57 -6.20 29.75
C LEU A 70 -0.39 -5.96 31.26
N PRO A 71 -1.38 -6.29 32.10
CA PRO A 71 -2.65 -6.96 31.77
C PRO A 71 -3.83 -6.01 31.46
N THR A 72 -3.64 -4.69 31.50
CA THR A 72 -4.74 -3.72 31.61
C THR A 72 -5.42 -3.32 30.30
N ASN A 73 -4.65 -3.04 29.25
CA ASN A 73 -5.13 -2.59 27.94
C ASN A 73 -4.48 -3.44 26.85
N THR A 74 -5.00 -4.66 26.68
CA THR A 74 -4.35 -5.68 25.85
C THR A 74 -4.64 -5.50 24.37
N THR A 75 -5.70 -4.78 24.01
CA THR A 75 -6.12 -4.59 22.62
C THR A 75 -6.51 -3.14 22.38
N ALA A 76 -6.00 -2.57 21.29
CA ALA A 76 -6.43 -1.28 20.79
C ALA A 76 -6.34 -1.24 19.28
N ASN A 77 -7.19 -0.43 18.67
CA ASN A 77 -7.18 -0.18 17.24
C ASN A 77 -7.29 1.31 16.95
N CYS A 78 -6.65 1.74 15.87
CA CYS A 78 -6.85 3.06 15.30
C CYS A 78 -7.14 2.89 13.82
N GLN A 79 -8.29 3.39 13.42
CA GLN A 79 -8.79 3.35 12.06
C GLN A 79 -8.73 4.73 11.45
N ILE A 80 -8.03 4.82 10.32
CA ILE A 80 -7.89 6.02 9.52
C ILE A 80 -8.85 5.90 8.34
N HIS A 81 -9.73 6.88 8.19
CA HIS A 81 -10.62 7.02 7.06
C HIS A 81 -10.11 8.17 6.21
N ILE A 82 -9.61 7.89 5.02
CA ILE A 82 -9.03 8.89 4.13
C ILE A 82 -9.79 8.94 2.81
N GLN A 83 -10.02 10.15 2.33
CA GLN A 83 -10.62 10.43 1.04
C GLN A 83 -9.68 11.32 0.22
N ALA A 84 -9.57 11.03 -1.06
CA ALA A 84 -8.83 11.87 -2.00
C ALA A 84 -9.58 12.05 -3.32
N SER A 85 -9.23 13.10 -4.05
CA SER A 85 -9.76 13.40 -5.38
C SER A 85 -8.71 13.98 -6.30
N GLY A 86 -9.00 13.99 -7.61
CA GLY A 86 -8.09 14.50 -8.64
C GLY A 86 -7.23 13.42 -9.30
N ALA A 87 -7.55 12.14 -9.10
CA ALA A 87 -7.05 11.10 -9.99
C ALA A 87 -7.78 11.21 -11.33
N GLY A 88 -7.09 11.19 -12.47
CA GLY A 88 -7.77 11.17 -13.78
C GLY A 88 -8.69 9.94 -13.92
N PRO A 89 -9.56 9.88 -14.94
CA PRO A 89 -10.43 8.72 -15.15
C PRO A 89 -9.64 7.42 -15.41
N GLY A 90 -10.18 6.29 -14.94
CA GLY A 90 -9.65 4.95 -15.22
C GLY A 90 -8.50 4.50 -14.31
N TRP A 91 -8.48 4.94 -13.06
CA TRP A 91 -7.49 4.51 -12.07
C TRP A 91 -8.11 3.86 -10.84
N GLN A 92 -7.38 2.91 -10.26
CA GLN A 92 -7.64 2.37 -8.93
C GLN A 92 -6.38 2.46 -8.08
N VAL A 93 -6.59 2.58 -6.77
CA VAL A 93 -5.54 2.54 -5.76
C VAL A 93 -5.85 1.48 -4.71
N ALA A 94 -4.81 0.88 -4.14
CA ALA A 94 -4.89 -0.02 -3.00
C ALA A 94 -3.73 0.21 -2.03
N LEU A 95 -3.92 -0.11 -0.76
CA LEU A 95 -2.81 -0.18 0.20
C LEU A 95 -2.02 -1.47 -0.03
N LYS A 96 -0.78 -1.36 -0.47
CA LYS A 96 0.10 -2.49 -0.73
C LYS A 96 0.85 -2.93 0.53
N SER A 97 1.39 -1.96 1.26
CA SER A 97 2.02 -2.22 2.53
C SER A 97 1.82 -1.08 3.53
N SER A 98 1.81 -1.42 4.81
CA SER A 98 1.87 -0.49 5.93
C SER A 98 3.05 -0.87 6.82
N GLN A 99 3.79 0.14 7.27
CA GLN A 99 4.88 -0.03 8.23
C GLN A 99 4.60 0.78 9.48
N VAL A 100 4.44 0.10 10.61
CA VAL A 100 4.26 0.73 11.91
C VAL A 100 5.56 0.66 12.69
N LYS A 101 6.14 1.82 13.00
CA LYS A 101 7.28 1.93 13.92
C LYS A 101 6.77 2.18 15.33
N GLY A 102 7.44 1.59 16.30
CA GLY A 102 7.06 1.74 17.70
C GLY A 102 8.10 1.24 18.69
N ARG A 103 7.76 1.36 19.98
CA ARG A 103 8.55 0.83 21.08
C ARG A 103 7.86 -0.40 21.65
N LEU A 104 8.62 -1.48 21.82
CA LEU A 104 8.10 -2.76 22.30
C LEU A 104 8.85 -3.22 23.55
N VAL A 105 8.11 -3.65 24.55
CA VAL A 105 8.61 -4.37 25.73
C VAL A 105 7.83 -5.67 25.88
N LEU A 106 8.49 -6.81 25.79
CA LEU A 106 7.90 -8.14 26.00
C LEU A 106 8.66 -8.88 27.10
N THR A 107 7.99 -9.25 28.18
CA THR A 107 8.56 -10.23 29.13
C THR A 107 8.49 -11.65 28.55
N PRO A 108 9.24 -12.64 29.09
CA PRO A 108 9.17 -14.03 28.63
C PRO A 108 7.73 -14.55 28.53
N GLY A 109 7.41 -15.22 27.43
CA GLY A 109 6.08 -15.80 27.18
C GLY A 109 4.99 -14.79 26.83
N THR A 110 5.35 -13.54 26.51
CA THR A 110 4.41 -12.54 25.98
C THR A 110 4.64 -12.28 24.50
N SER A 111 3.60 -11.84 23.80
CA SER A 111 3.67 -11.52 22.38
C SER A 111 2.84 -10.28 22.04
N LEU A 112 3.20 -9.66 20.92
CA LEU A 112 2.40 -8.65 20.22
C LEU A 112 1.97 -9.23 18.88
N THR A 113 0.67 -9.38 18.66
CA THR A 113 0.10 -9.62 17.34
C THR A 113 -0.49 -8.30 16.82
N HIS A 114 -0.22 -7.98 15.56
CA HIS A 114 -0.77 -6.81 14.89
C HIS A 114 -1.53 -7.21 13.65
N TYR A 115 -2.54 -6.41 13.31
CA TYR A 115 -3.39 -6.57 12.14
C TYR A 115 -3.49 -5.23 11.43
N THR A 116 -3.39 -5.25 10.10
CA THR A 116 -3.74 -4.13 9.24
C THR A 116 -4.87 -4.58 8.33
N THR A 117 -6.04 -3.98 8.49
CA THR A 117 -7.23 -4.30 7.70
C THR A 117 -7.60 -3.10 6.83
N VAL A 118 -7.82 -3.34 5.53
CA VAL A 118 -8.11 -2.30 4.55
C VAL A 118 -9.36 -2.64 3.75
N PHE A 119 -10.23 -1.66 3.59
CA PHE A 119 -11.39 -1.75 2.68
C PHE A 119 -11.81 -0.36 2.22
N PHE A 120 -12.55 -0.30 1.11
CA PHE A 120 -13.17 0.94 0.65
C PHE A 120 -14.65 0.97 1.05
N SER A 121 -15.16 2.11 1.52
CA SER A 121 -16.55 2.23 1.98
C SER A 121 -17.57 1.92 0.87
N GLN A 122 -17.17 2.04 -0.40
CA GLN A 122 -18.01 1.73 -1.56
C GLN A 122 -18.15 0.21 -1.78
N ASN A 123 -17.25 -0.60 -1.23
CA ASN A 123 -17.35 -2.05 -1.26
C ASN A 123 -16.75 -2.66 0.02
N PRO A 124 -17.43 -2.51 1.17
CA PRO A 124 -16.89 -2.90 2.47
C PRO A 124 -16.75 -4.43 2.65
N THR A 125 -17.31 -5.21 1.73
CA THR A 125 -17.16 -6.67 1.71
C THR A 125 -15.84 -7.13 1.07
N LYS A 126 -15.17 -6.24 0.31
CA LYS A 126 -13.86 -6.49 -0.28
C LYS A 126 -12.79 -5.90 0.63
N THR A 127 -12.25 -6.79 1.47
CA THR A 127 -11.31 -6.44 2.52
C THR A 127 -9.98 -7.17 2.31
N SER A 128 -8.89 -6.49 2.59
CA SER A 128 -7.56 -7.08 2.72
C SER A 128 -7.16 -7.03 4.19
N THR A 129 -6.71 -8.14 4.77
CA THR A 129 -6.21 -8.16 6.16
C THR A 129 -4.90 -8.90 6.20
N VAL A 130 -3.88 -8.23 6.73
CA VAL A 130 -2.56 -8.81 6.96
C VAL A 130 -2.28 -8.77 8.46
N SER A 131 -1.60 -9.79 8.96
CA SER A 131 -1.21 -9.85 10.37
C SER A 131 0.23 -10.32 10.54
N GLY A 132 0.84 -9.95 11.65
CA GLY A 132 2.13 -10.47 12.08
C GLY A 132 2.24 -10.55 13.59
N THR A 133 3.18 -11.34 14.06
CA THR A 133 3.40 -11.55 15.50
C THR A 133 4.86 -11.40 15.86
N VAL A 134 5.13 -10.71 16.96
CA VAL A 134 6.44 -10.67 17.63
C VAL A 134 6.27 -11.34 18.98
N SER A 135 6.94 -12.48 19.17
CA SER A 135 6.91 -13.24 20.43
C SER A 135 8.24 -13.11 21.17
N ASN A 136 8.20 -13.23 22.50
CA ASN A 136 9.39 -13.41 23.32
C ASN A 136 9.44 -14.81 23.92
N ASP A 137 10.08 -15.72 23.20
CA ASP A 137 10.29 -17.11 23.63
C ASP A 137 11.59 -17.28 24.46
N SER A 138 12.29 -16.18 24.74
CA SER A 138 13.53 -16.19 25.53
C SER A 138 13.26 -16.05 27.03
N ARG A 139 14.29 -16.26 27.85
CA ARG A 139 14.22 -16.06 29.31
C ARG A 139 14.37 -14.59 29.75
N ASN A 140 14.75 -13.69 28.84
CA ASN A 140 15.01 -12.29 29.15
C ASN A 140 13.93 -11.38 28.58
N THR A 141 13.70 -10.23 29.20
CA THR A 141 12.79 -9.21 28.66
C THR A 141 13.40 -8.60 27.39
N ILE A 142 12.61 -8.57 26.30
CA ILE A 142 12.96 -7.83 25.09
C ILE A 142 12.48 -6.39 25.28
N SER A 143 13.36 -5.42 25.03
CA SER A 143 13.03 -4.01 25.07
C SER A 143 13.76 -3.28 23.96
N ARG A 144 13.08 -3.04 22.83
CA ARG A 144 13.65 -2.39 21.65
C ARG A 144 12.63 -1.59 20.85
N SER A 145 13.11 -0.79 19.92
CA SER A 145 12.29 -0.28 18.82
C SER A 145 11.99 -1.40 17.84
N VAL A 146 10.81 -1.34 17.22
CA VAL A 146 10.34 -2.32 16.23
C VAL A 146 9.78 -1.60 15.01
N THR A 147 9.88 -2.27 13.86
CA THR A 147 9.14 -1.94 12.64
C THR A 147 8.27 -3.15 12.31
N LEU A 148 6.96 -2.97 12.39
CA LEU A 148 5.97 -3.97 12.05
C LEU A 148 5.55 -3.73 10.61
N VAL A 149 5.77 -4.72 9.73
CA VAL A 149 5.46 -4.60 8.30
C VAL A 149 4.27 -5.48 7.99
N SER A 150 3.19 -4.87 7.52
CA SER A 150 2.03 -5.56 6.95
C SER A 150 2.06 -5.37 5.44
N LYS A 151 2.22 -6.45 4.68
CA LYS A 151 2.26 -6.43 3.22
C LYS A 151 1.28 -7.46 2.68
N ALA A 152 0.34 -7.01 1.85
CA ALA A 152 -0.62 -7.89 1.19
C ALA A 152 -0.03 -8.38 -0.14
N ASP A 153 -0.41 -9.59 -0.53
CA ASP A 153 -0.13 -10.08 -1.89
C ASP A 153 -0.96 -9.31 -2.90
N SER A 154 -0.45 -9.18 -4.13
CA SER A 154 -1.08 -8.34 -5.16
C SER A 154 -2.50 -8.80 -5.53
N SER A 155 -2.79 -10.10 -5.40
CA SER A 155 -4.12 -10.70 -5.59
C SER A 155 -5.09 -10.44 -4.45
N GLU A 156 -4.60 -10.05 -3.28
CA GLU A 156 -5.39 -9.84 -2.05
C GLU A 156 -5.63 -8.36 -1.74
N LEU A 157 -5.15 -7.46 -2.61
CA LEU A 157 -5.34 -6.02 -2.46
C LEU A 157 -6.83 -5.65 -2.58
N ALA A 158 -7.31 -4.89 -1.60
CA ALA A 158 -8.61 -4.24 -1.67
C ALA A 158 -8.48 -2.97 -2.53
N TRP A 159 -8.95 -3.05 -3.77
CA TRP A 159 -8.90 -1.94 -4.74
C TRP A 159 -10.04 -0.94 -4.52
N SER A 160 -9.73 0.34 -4.73
CA SER A 160 -10.72 1.41 -4.78
C SER A 160 -11.74 1.20 -5.90
N PRO A 161 -12.87 1.93 -5.91
CA PRO A 161 -13.63 2.15 -7.13
C PRO A 161 -12.74 2.68 -8.26
N CYS A 162 -13.14 2.41 -9.50
CA CYS A 162 -12.52 3.02 -10.67
C CYS A 162 -12.85 4.51 -10.69
N THR A 163 -11.84 5.37 -10.78
CA THR A 163 -12.02 6.83 -10.78
C THR A 163 -12.76 7.29 -12.04
N GLY A 164 -13.74 8.17 -11.86
CA GLY A 164 -14.50 8.80 -12.94
C GLY A 164 -13.97 10.19 -13.31
N SER A 165 -14.80 10.99 -13.98
CA SER A 165 -14.50 12.39 -14.29
C SER A 165 -14.39 13.29 -13.06
N ASP A 166 -14.97 12.88 -11.93
CA ASP A 166 -14.85 13.54 -10.62
C ASP A 166 -13.49 13.28 -9.93
N GLY A 167 -12.73 12.32 -10.45
CA GLY A 167 -11.45 11.88 -9.93
C GLY A 167 -11.47 11.34 -8.51
N TYR A 168 -12.63 10.88 -8.04
CA TYR A 168 -12.84 10.37 -6.69
C TYR A 168 -12.23 8.97 -6.50
N THR A 169 -11.40 8.81 -5.46
CA THR A 169 -10.69 7.54 -5.18
C THR A 169 -11.45 6.62 -4.21
N GLY A 170 -12.67 6.97 -3.79
CA GLY A 170 -13.32 6.27 -2.68
C GLY A 170 -12.85 6.74 -1.30
N ILE A 171 -13.51 6.24 -0.26
CA ILE A 171 -13.07 6.40 1.14
C ILE A 171 -12.31 5.13 1.51
N MET A 172 -11.00 5.25 1.65
CA MET A 172 -10.13 4.16 2.09
C MET A 172 -10.13 4.11 3.61
N ASN A 173 -10.45 2.94 4.15
CA ASN A 173 -10.46 2.66 5.58
C ASN A 173 -9.28 1.75 5.89
N VAL A 174 -8.34 2.21 6.71
CA VAL A 174 -7.19 1.42 7.16
C VAL A 174 -7.24 1.32 8.67
N ASN A 175 -7.42 0.11 9.18
CA ASN A 175 -7.49 -0.17 10.61
C ASN A 175 -6.23 -0.92 11.05
N PHE A 176 -5.38 -0.24 11.81
CA PHE A 176 -4.28 -0.88 12.54
C PHE A 176 -4.76 -1.30 13.92
N ARG A 177 -4.61 -2.59 14.25
CA ARG A 177 -4.97 -3.15 15.56
C ARG A 177 -3.80 -3.93 16.13
N GLY A 178 -3.45 -3.65 17.38
CA GLY A 178 -2.49 -4.47 18.12
C GLY A 178 -3.16 -5.22 19.27
N VAL A 179 -2.64 -6.41 19.56
CA VAL A 179 -3.09 -7.31 20.62
C VAL A 179 -1.86 -7.82 21.35
N LEU A 180 -1.76 -7.53 22.63
CA LEU A 180 -0.78 -8.15 23.53
C LEU A 180 -1.38 -9.39 24.17
N SER A 181 -0.60 -10.48 24.21
CA SER A 181 -1.00 -11.77 24.80
C SER A 181 0.07 -12.30 25.76
N GLY A 182 -0.34 -13.12 26.72
CA GLY A 182 0.53 -13.78 27.71
C GLY A 182 0.11 -13.50 29.16
N ASN A 183 0.80 -14.13 30.12
CA ASN A 183 0.42 -14.13 31.54
C ASN A 183 1.28 -13.19 32.40
N SER A 184 2.01 -12.25 31.78
CA SER A 184 2.97 -11.37 32.43
C SER A 184 2.82 -9.94 31.90
N ARG A 185 3.85 -9.11 31.99
CA ARG A 185 3.85 -7.71 31.58
C ARG A 185 4.35 -7.55 30.15
N ALA A 186 3.70 -6.70 29.39
CA ALA A 186 4.16 -6.26 28.09
C ALA A 186 3.66 -4.85 27.83
N TYR A 187 4.33 -4.15 26.93
CA TYR A 187 3.97 -2.81 26.51
C TYR A 187 4.30 -2.62 25.05
N PHE A 188 3.41 -1.95 24.33
CA PHE A 188 3.65 -1.51 22.97
C PHE A 188 3.14 -0.09 22.79
N GLU A 189 3.93 0.74 22.12
CA GLU A 189 3.54 2.09 21.71
C GLU A 189 3.82 2.26 20.23
N ALA A 190 2.78 2.52 19.44
CA ALA A 190 2.93 2.87 18.05
C ALA A 190 3.28 4.36 17.94
N GLN A 191 4.25 4.67 17.08
CA GLN A 191 4.76 6.03 16.89
C GLN A 191 4.39 6.57 15.53
N THR A 192 4.73 5.85 14.45
CA THR A 192 4.43 6.27 13.09
C THR A 192 3.92 5.09 12.25
N GLU A 193 3.01 5.37 11.34
CA GLU A 193 2.58 4.46 10.30
C GLU A 193 2.80 5.09 8.92
N THR A 194 3.53 4.40 8.05
CA THR A 194 3.77 4.83 6.66
C THR A 194 3.12 3.86 5.70
N TRP A 195 2.49 4.36 4.65
CA TRP A 195 1.83 3.53 3.65
C TRP A 195 2.56 3.54 2.31
N GLU A 196 2.59 2.36 1.69
CA GLU A 196 2.93 2.20 0.28
C GLU A 196 1.64 1.91 -0.48
N LEU A 197 1.25 2.81 -1.38
CA LEU A 197 0.09 2.63 -2.24
C LEU A 197 0.50 2.03 -3.59
N GLN A 198 -0.39 1.20 -4.14
CA GLN A 198 -0.26 0.68 -5.49
C GLN A 198 -1.39 1.23 -6.36
N TRP A 199 -1.02 1.69 -7.56
CA TRP A 199 -1.95 2.18 -8.57
C TRP A 199 -2.04 1.21 -9.74
N ARG A 200 -3.22 1.13 -10.36
CA ARG A 200 -3.43 0.42 -11.63
C ARG A 200 -4.51 1.07 -12.46
N ARG A 201 -4.54 0.71 -13.74
CA ARG A 201 -5.66 1.05 -14.63
C ARG A 201 -6.88 0.17 -14.36
N CYS A 202 -8.03 0.78 -14.58
CA CYS A 202 -9.35 0.23 -14.78
C CYS A 202 -9.99 1.00 -15.95
#